data_AF-A0A7V0J1A6-F1
#
_entry.id   AF-A0A7V0J1A6-F1
#
_cell.length_a   1.000
_cell.length_b   1.000
_cell.length_c   1.000
_cell.angle_alpha   90.00
_cell.angle_beta   90.00
_cell.angle_gamma   90.00
#
_symmetry.space_group_name_H-M   'P 1'
#
loop_
_entity.id
_entity.type
_entity.pdbx_description
1 polymer ?
#
loop_
_entity_poly.entity_id
_entity_poly.type
_entity_poly.pdbx_seq_one_letter_code
_entity_poly.pdbx_strand_id
1 'polypeptide(L)' 'MQNDLPADAELLEVVKLIVKSNYTVILTGAGVSTESGIPDFRGVNGIWTKDKESEEYAYHLYELFLKNPKTYWEAIL' A
#
# COMPACT_ATOMS: atom_id res chain seq x y z
N MET A 1 9.35 20.84 24.45
CA MET A 1 9.05 19.48 24.93
C MET A 1 7.72 19.09 24.33
N GLN A 2 7.72 18.19 23.35
CA GLN A 2 6.49 17.55 22.89
C GLN A 2 5.99 16.72 24.07
N ASN A 3 4.81 17.06 24.61
CA ASN A 3 4.15 16.21 25.60
C ASN A 3 3.41 15.14 24.80
N ASP A 4 4.09 14.03 24.54
CA ASP A 4 3.45 12.88 23.93
C ASP A 4 2.40 12.35 24.91
N LEU A 5 1.16 12.25 24.44
CA LEU A 5 0.09 11.68 25.23
C LEU A 5 0.34 10.17 25.38
N PRO A 6 -0.16 9.53 26.44
CA PRO A 6 -0.15 8.08 26.54
C PRO A 6 -0.84 7.48 25.30
N ALA A 7 -0.31 6.37 24.75
CA ALA A 7 -0.85 5.74 23.55
C ALA A 7 -2.37 5.47 23.62
N ASP A 8 -2.89 5.16 24.81
CA ASP A 8 -4.33 4.95 25.04
C ASP A 8 -5.16 6.23 24.85
N ALA A 9 -4.60 7.39 25.19
CA ALA A 9 -5.28 8.67 25.01
C ALA A 9 -5.38 9.06 23.53
N GLU A 10 -4.33 8.80 22.73
CA GLU A 10 -4.34 9.04 21.28
C GLU A 10 -5.35 8.14 20.57
N LEU A 11 -5.39 6.85 20.94
CA LEU A 11 -6.37 5.90 20.41
C LEU A 11 -7.81 6.36 20.70
N LEU A 12 -8.08 6.81 21.93
CA LEU A 12 -9.40 7.30 22.31
C LEU A 12 -9.83 8.54 21.50
N GLU A 13 -8.90 9.43 21.16
CA GLU A 13 -9.21 10.57 20.29
C GLU A 13 -9.57 10.13 18.86
N VAL A 14 -8.82 9.18 18.28
CA VAL A 14 -9.15 8.62 16.96
C VAL A 14 -10.53 7.96 16.96
N VAL A 15 -10.85 7.17 17.99
CA VAL A 15 -12.18 6.53 18.13
C VAL A 15 -13.29 7.59 18.18
N LYS A 16 -13.11 8.67 18.95
CA LYS A 16 -14.09 9.76 19.02
C LYS A 16 -14.29 10.43 17.67
N LEU A 17 -13.22 10.66 16.91
CA LEU A 17 -13.31 11.26 15.57
C LEU A 17 -14.08 10.36 14.60
N ILE A 18 -13.80 9.05 14.61
CA ILE A 18 -14.49 8.08 13.74
C ILE A 18 -15.97 7.99 14.10
N VAL A 19 -16.31 7.87 15.39
CA VAL A 19 -17.71 7.74 15.85
C VAL A 19 -18.54 8.99 15.56
N LYS A 20 -17.95 10.18 15.62
CA LYS A 20 -18.65 11.45 15.36
C LYS A 20 -18.79 11.77 13.85
N SER A 21 -18.01 11.13 13.00
CA SER A 21 -17.99 11.42 11.57
C SER A 21 -19.20 10.81 10.87
N ASN A 22 -19.89 11.62 10.05
CA ASN A 22 -20.96 11.14 9.18
C ASN A 22 -20.44 10.65 7.81
N TYR A 23 -19.18 10.96 7.47
CA TYR A 23 -18.60 10.72 6.14
C TYR A 23 -17.13 10.30 6.26
N THR A 24 -16.89 9.15 6.87
CA THR A 24 -15.54 8.60 7.03
C THR A 24 -15.04 8.00 5.72
N VAL A 25 -13.86 8.43 5.28
CA VAL A 25 -13.14 7.86 4.14
C VAL A 25 -11.88 7.18 4.66
N ILE A 26 -11.67 5.93 4.26
CA ILE A 26 -10.47 5.16 4.59
C ILE A 26 -9.65 5.00 3.32
N LEU A 27 -8.46 5.60 3.30
CA LEU A 27 -7.47 5.36 2.26
C LEU A 27 -6.56 4.23 2.71
N THR A 28 -6.54 3.14 1.95
CA THR A 28 -5.68 1.98 2.23
C THR A 28 -4.64 1.81 1.13
N GLY A 29 -3.56 1.10 1.45
CA GLY A 29 -2.61 0.58 0.48
C GLY A 29 -2.44 -0.93 0.65
N ALA A 30 -1.49 -1.52 -0.07
CA ALA A 30 -1.24 -2.97 -0.03
C ALA A 30 -0.96 -3.52 1.38
N GLY A 31 -0.47 -2.67 2.30
CA GLY A 31 -0.21 -3.01 3.69
C GLY A 31 -1.39 -3.67 4.41
N VAL A 32 -2.64 -3.28 4.10
CA VAL A 32 -3.84 -3.87 4.74
C VAL A 32 -4.02 -5.36 4.41
N SER A 33 -3.40 -5.85 3.33
CA SER A 33 -3.47 -7.24 2.88
C SER A 33 -2.29 -8.10 3.34
N THR A 34 -1.27 -7.51 3.96
CA THR A 34 -0.04 -8.22 4.36
C THR A 34 -0.30 -9.34 5.37
N GLU A 35 -1.18 -9.10 6.33
CA GLU A 35 -1.59 -10.12 7.32
C GLU A 35 -2.44 -11.24 6.70
N SER A 36 -2.97 -11.04 5.48
CA SER A 36 -3.66 -12.07 4.70
C SER A 36 -2.70 -12.88 3.81
N GLY A 37 -1.39 -12.66 3.93
CA GLY A 37 -0.36 -13.35 3.15
C GLY A 37 -0.08 -12.75 1.77
N ILE A 38 -0.70 -11.61 1.42
CA ILE A 38 -0.41 -10.89 0.18
C ILE A 38 0.70 -9.88 0.48
N PRO A 39 1.91 -10.03 -0.09
CA PRO A 39 3.00 -9.11 0.20
C PRO A 39 2.66 -7.70 -0.30
N ASP A 40 3.10 -6.69 0.45
CA ASP A 40 3.11 -5.32 -0.05
C ASP A 40 4.25 -5.10 -1.05
N PHE A 41 4.37 -3.87 -1.54
CA PHE A 41 5.43 -3.54 -2.48
C PHE A 41 6.77 -3.24 -1.80
N ARG A 42 6.78 -2.43 -0.73
CA ARG A 42 8.01 -1.81 -0.20
C ARG A 42 8.25 -2.03 1.30
N GLY A 43 7.44 -2.84 1.97
CA GLY A 43 7.68 -3.22 3.37
C GLY A 43 8.94 -4.07 3.50
N VAL A 44 9.28 -4.45 4.73
CA VAL A 44 10.47 -5.29 5.02
C VAL A 44 10.49 -6.57 4.19
N ASN A 45 9.31 -7.13 3.92
CA ASN A 45 9.12 -8.34 3.12
C ASN A 45 8.51 -8.09 1.73
N GLY A 46 8.42 -6.83 1.30
CA GLY A 46 7.73 -6.41 0.10
C GLY A 46 8.41 -6.86 -1.19
N ILE A 47 7.65 -6.90 -2.28
CA ILE A 47 8.09 -7.39 -3.59
C ILE A 47 9.33 -6.61 -4.08
N TRP A 48 9.25 -5.28 -4.08
CA TRP A 48 10.31 -4.38 -4.57
C TRP A 48 11.48 -4.23 -3.60
N THR A 49 11.25 -4.48 -2.31
CA THR A 49 12.33 -4.57 -1.32
C THR A 49 13.21 -5.79 -1.57
N LYS A 50 12.60 -6.92 -1.96
CA LYS A 50 13.29 -8.18 -2.24
C LYS A 50 13.89 -8.22 -3.66
N ASP A 51 13.23 -7.59 -4.61
CA ASP A 51 13.64 -7.56 -6.01
C ASP A 51 13.46 -6.14 -6.58
N LYS A 52 14.56 -5.40 -6.64
CA LYS A 52 14.58 -4.04 -7.19
C LYS A 52 14.39 -4.01 -8.71
N GLU A 53 14.79 -5.06 -9.41
CA GLU A 53 14.62 -5.15 -10.87
C GLU A 53 13.13 -5.26 -11.21
N SER A 54 12.33 -5.92 -10.36
CA SER A 54 10.87 -5.96 -10.53
C SER A 54 10.18 -4.60 -10.39
N GLU A 55 10.72 -3.68 -9.57
CA GLU A 55 10.21 -2.30 -9.49
C GLU A 55 10.50 -1.53 -10.77
N GLU A 56 11.73 -1.62 -11.26
CA GLU A 56 12.15 -0.99 -12.51
C GLU A 56 11.33 -1.54 -13.69
N TYR A 57 11.15 -2.86 -13.75
CA TYR A 57 10.34 -3.51 -14.77
C TYR A 57 8.89 -3.03 -14.74
N ALA A 58 8.30 -2.87 -13.55
CA ALA A 58 6.92 -2.41 -13.40
C ALA A 58 6.68 -1.02 -14.03
N TYR A 59 7.67 -0.12 -14.01
CA TYR A 59 7.55 1.19 -14.65
C TYR A 59 7.53 1.11 -16.19
N HIS A 60 8.19 0.11 -16.78
CA HIS A 60 8.22 -0.08 -18.24
C HIS A 60 6.97 -0.78 -18.79
N LEU A 61 6.17 -1.42 -17.93
CA LEU A 61 4.98 -2.17 -18.34
C LEU A 61 3.94 -1.30 -19.05
N TYR A 62 3.80 -0.02 -18.69
CA TYR A 62 2.86 0.87 -19.36
C TYR A 62 3.26 1.12 -20.83
N GLU A 63 4.54 1.30 -21.11
CA GLU A 63 5.04 1.47 -22.47
C GLU A 63 4.87 0.18 -23.29
N LEU A 64 5.13 -0.97 -22.66
CA LEU A 64 4.89 -2.28 -23.27
C LEU A 64 3.41 -2.45 -23.66
N PHE A 65 2.50 -2.06 -22.77
CA PHE A 65 1.06 -2.09 -23.02
C PHE A 65 0.66 -1.21 -24.21
N LEU A 66 1.15 0.04 -24.26
CA LEU A 66 0.86 0.96 -25.36
C LEU A 66 1.40 0.45 -26.70
N LYS A 67 2.59 -0.17 -26.70
CA LYS A 67 3.21 -0.71 -27.91
C LYS A 67 2.50 -1.95 -28.42
N ASN A 68 2.17 -2.88 -27.51
CA ASN A 68 1.45 -4.10 -27.83
C ASN A 68 0.78 -4.66 -26.55
N PRO A 69 -0.55 -4.48 -26.41
CA PRO A 69 -1.27 -4.98 -25.25
C PRO A 69 -1.16 -6.48 -25.04
N LYS A 70 -0.99 -7.27 -26.11
CA LYS A 70 -0.84 -8.72 -25.99
C LYS A 70 0.44 -9.10 -25.24
N THR A 71 1.56 -8.48 -25.59
CA THR A 71 2.84 -8.76 -24.92
C THR A 71 2.85 -8.30 -23.47
N TYR A 72 2.11 -7.26 -23.12
CA TYR A 72 1.91 -6.87 -21.73
C TYR A 72 1.22 -8.00 -20.94
N TRP A 73 0.08 -8.50 -21.43
CA TRP A 73 -0.65 -9.57 -20.76
C TRP A 73 0.15 -10.87 -20.67
N GLU A 74 0.92 -11.22 -21.70
CA GLU A 74 1.81 -12.39 -21.68
C GLU A 74 2.99 -12.25 -20.71
N ALA A 75 3.38 -11.02 -20.35
CA ALA A 75 4.53 -10.77 -19.49
C ALA A 75 4.19 -10.67 -17.99
N ILE A 76 2.92 -10.42 -17.65
CA ILE A 76 2.45 -10.30 -16.25
C ILE A 76 1.70 -11.54 -15.73
N LEU A 77 1.42 -12.50 -16.61
CA LEU A 77 0.78 -13.79 -16.31
C LEU A 77 1.83 -14.89 -16.18
#